data_AF-W1DME9-F1
#
_entry.id   AF-W1DME9-F1
#
_cell.length_a   1.000
_cell.length_b   1.000
_cell.length_c   1.000
_cell.angle_alpha   90.00
_cell.angle_beta   90.00
_cell.angle_gamma   90.00
#
_symmetry.space_group_name_H-M   'P 1'
#
loop_
_entity.id
_entity.type
_entity.pdbx_description
1 polymer ?
#
loop_
_entity_poly.entity_id
_entity_poly.type
_entity_poly.pdbx_seq_one_letter_code
_entity_poly.pdbx_strand_id
1 'polypeptide(L)'
;MLSQKPYYSKLKYGYARGHEAYAYVENIRKYQISLVGYLSEKERQQQQTLALAEDYPAVLPNELEQPQETTLPFFKFRADKQMDNARMKLPGHLY
;
A
#
# COMPACT_ATOMS: atom_id res chain seq x y z
N MET A 1 -32.85 -6.56 26.57
CA MET A 1 -33.56 -6.95 27.81
C MET A 1 -34.17 -5.77 28.58
N LEU A 2 -33.45 -4.66 28.79
CA LEU A 2 -33.96 -3.51 29.56
C LEU A 2 -35.20 -2.78 28.98
N SER A 3 -35.49 -2.92 27.68
CA SER A 3 -36.68 -2.33 27.06
C SER A 3 -37.97 -3.13 27.28
N GLN A 4 -37.87 -4.38 27.77
CA GLN A 4 -39.00 -5.30 27.82
C GLN A 4 -39.69 -5.28 29.20
N LYS A 5 -41.02 -5.08 29.20
CA LYS A 5 -41.88 -5.00 30.40
C LYS A 5 -41.68 -6.10 31.44
N PRO A 6 -41.58 -7.40 31.08
CA PRO A 6 -41.37 -8.45 32.08
C PRO A 6 -40.05 -8.32 32.85
N TYR A 7 -39.06 -7.61 32.29
CA TYR A 7 -37.74 -7.45 32.88
C TYR A 7 -37.60 -6.13 33.63
N TYR A 8 -37.92 -5.00 32.99
CA TYR A 8 -37.68 -3.69 33.62
C TYR A 8 -38.59 -3.40 34.81
N SER A 9 -39.77 -4.04 34.87
CA SER A 9 -40.73 -3.85 35.96
C SER A 9 -40.22 -4.33 37.31
N LYS A 10 -39.22 -5.23 37.32
CA LYS A 10 -38.59 -5.76 38.54
C LYS A 10 -37.34 -4.98 38.96
N LEU A 11 -36.88 -4.04 38.13
CA LEU A 11 -35.64 -3.29 38.36
C LEU A 11 -35.93 -2.01 39.14
N LYS A 12 -35.00 -1.61 40.02
CA LYS A 12 -35.10 -0.40 40.87
C LYS A 12 -35.41 0.88 40.07
N TYR A 13 -34.87 1.00 38.87
CA TYR A 13 -34.95 2.22 38.05
C TYR A 13 -35.85 2.07 36.81
N GLY A 14 -36.51 0.92 36.63
CA GLY A 14 -37.50 0.73 35.57
C GLY A 14 -36.93 0.66 34.16
N TYR A 15 -37.70 1.21 33.21
CA TYR A 15 -37.47 1.09 31.77
C TYR A 15 -36.20 1.81 31.32
N ALA A 16 -35.48 1.18 30.38
CA ALA A 16 -34.35 1.81 29.71
C ALA A 16 -34.15 1.29 28.28
N ARG A 17 -33.60 2.13 27.41
CA ARG A 17 -33.26 1.81 26.01
C ARG A 17 -31.91 1.07 25.92
N GLY A 18 -31.81 -0.08 26.58
CA GLY A 18 -30.54 -0.81 26.71
C GLY A 18 -29.89 -1.28 25.39
N HIS A 19 -30.69 -1.43 24.33
CA HIS A 19 -30.18 -1.78 23.00
C HIS A 19 -29.37 -0.64 22.36
N GLU A 20 -29.81 0.61 22.51
CA GLU A 20 -29.06 1.78 22.06
C GLU A 20 -27.76 1.91 22.85
N ALA A 21 -27.83 1.76 24.18
CA ALA A 21 -26.64 1.82 25.03
C ALA A 21 -25.57 0.79 24.61
N TYR A 22 -26.00 -0.46 24.34
CA TYR A 22 -25.10 -1.48 23.80
C TYR A 22 -24.49 -1.04 22.46
N ALA A 23 -25.32 -0.60 21.51
CA ALA A 23 -24.85 -0.15 20.21
C ALA A 23 -23.85 1.02 20.30
N TYR A 24 -24.07 1.97 21.21
CA TYR A 24 -23.16 3.08 21.45
C TYR A 24 -21.77 2.59 21.91
N VAL A 25 -21.73 1.68 22.88
CA VAL A 25 -20.46 1.11 23.39
C VAL A 25 -19.77 0.28 22.31
N GLU A 26 -20.51 -0.51 21.56
CA GLU A 26 -19.98 -1.29 20.43
C GLU A 26 -19.34 -0.38 19.37
N ASN A 27 -20.00 0.73 19.03
CA ASN A 27 -19.48 1.68 18.05
C ASN A 27 -18.20 2.34 18.54
N ILE A 28 -18.13 2.76 19.80
CA ILE A 28 -16.90 3.32 20.40
C ILE A 28 -15.74 2.32 20.26
N ARG A 29 -15.96 1.04 20.58
CA ARG A 29 -14.91 0.02 20.47
C ARG A 29 -14.46 -0.18 19.02
N LYS A 30 -15.41 -0.24 18.08
CA LYS A 30 -15.10 -0.37 16.65
C LYS A 30 -14.24 0.80 16.15
N TYR A 31 -14.61 2.02 16.50
CA TYR A 31 -13.86 3.21 16.11
C TYR A 31 -12.49 3.28 16.77
N GLN A 32 -12.36 2.86 18.04
CA GLN A 32 -11.07 2.78 18.70
C GLN A 32 -10.11 1.83 17.97
N ILE A 33 -10.57 0.62 17.63
CA ILE A 33 -9.76 -0.36 16.90
C ILE A 33 -9.36 0.19 15.53
N SER A 34 -10.33 0.74 14.79
CA SER A 34 -10.08 1.34 13.47
C SER A 34 -9.05 2.47 13.53
N LEU A 35 -9.15 3.33 14.55
CA LEU A 35 -8.25 4.48 14.71
C LEU A 35 -6.83 4.03 15.02
N VAL A 36 -6.67 3.12 15.99
CA VAL A 36 -5.35 2.59 16.36
C VAL A 36 -4.70 1.88 15.17
N GLY A 37 -5.47 1.06 14.43
CA GLY A 37 -4.98 0.41 13.22
C GLY A 37 -4.55 1.42 12.15
N TYR A 38 -5.36 2.46 11.91
CA TYR A 38 -5.02 3.52 10.96
C TYR A 38 -3.73 4.26 11.32
N LEU A 39 -3.54 4.61 12.59
CA LEU A 39 -2.33 5.30 13.05
C LEU A 39 -1.09 4.42 12.87
N SER A 40 -1.19 3.14 13.23
CA SER A 40 -0.10 2.17 13.03
C SER A 40 0.28 2.01 11.56
N GLU A 41 -0.70 1.94 10.65
CA GLU A 41 -0.43 1.85 9.21
C GLU A 41 0.21 3.12 8.65
N LYS A 42 -0.21 4.29 9.14
CA LYS A 42 0.39 5.57 8.76
C LYS A 42 1.86 5.66 9.16
N GLU A 43 2.22 5.23 10.36
CA GLU A 43 3.61 5.17 10.82
C GLU A 43 4.45 4.21 9.96
N ARG A 44 3.91 3.03 9.65
CA ARG A 44 4.58 2.03 8.79
C ARG A 44 4.84 2.57 7.38
N GLN A 45 3.89 3.31 6.81
CA GLN A 45 4.06 3.96 5.50
C GLN A 45 5.16 5.02 5.52
N GLN A 46 5.20 5.85 6.57
CA GLN A 46 6.25 6.87 6.72
C GLN A 46 7.64 6.21 6.81
N GLN A 47 7.78 5.15 7.61
CA GLN A 47 9.03 4.40 7.72
C GLN A 47 9.48 3.82 6.36
N GLN A 48 8.54 3.29 5.56
CA GLN A 48 8.85 2.81 4.21
C GLN A 48 9.30 3.92 3.28
N THR A 49 8.63 5.07 3.30
CA THR A 49 9.05 6.20 2.46
C THR A 49 10.44 6.70 2.82
N LEU A 50 10.80 6.70 4.11
CA LEU A 50 12.14 7.05 4.56
C LEU A 50 13.16 6.01 4.13
N ALA A 51 12.89 4.72 4.32
CA ALA A 51 13.79 3.65 3.88
C ALA A 51 14.05 3.69 2.36
N LEU A 52 12.99 3.89 1.56
CA LEU A 52 13.12 4.06 0.11
C LEU A 52 13.98 5.29 -0.24
N ALA A 53 13.83 6.41 0.47
CA ALA A 53 14.62 7.61 0.23
C ALA A 53 16.11 7.39 0.54
N GLU A 54 16.44 6.64 1.61
CA GLU A 54 17.82 6.25 1.93
C GLU A 54 18.43 5.28 0.90
N ASP A 55 17.61 4.40 0.32
CA ASP A 55 18.06 3.42 -0.68
C ASP A 55 18.40 4.05 -2.05
N TYR A 56 18.00 5.30 -2.32
CA TYR A 56 18.40 6.02 -3.53
C TYR A 56 19.74 6.75 -3.32
N PRO A 57 20.83 6.35 -4.01
CA PRO A 57 22.07 7.09 -3.92
C PRO A 57 21.88 8.49 -4.49
N ALA A 58 22.28 9.51 -3.74
CA ALA A 58 22.25 10.90 -4.19
C ALA A 58 23.27 11.08 -5.34
N VAL A 59 22.80 11.03 -6.59
CA VAL A 59 23.64 11.28 -7.77
C VAL A 59 24.03 12.76 -7.78
N LEU A 60 25.32 13.03 -7.74
CA LEU A 60 25.84 14.40 -7.85
C LEU A 60 25.62 14.91 -9.29
N PRO A 61 25.26 16.18 -9.51
CA PRO A 61 25.01 16.72 -10.85
C PRO A 61 26.22 16.60 -11.79
N ASN A 62 27.42 16.45 -11.25
CA ASN A 62 28.67 16.26 -11.99
C ASN A 62 28.86 14.83 -12.53
N GLU A 63 28.04 13.86 -12.11
CA GLU A 63 28.07 12.46 -12.57
C GLU A 63 27.16 12.20 -13.77
N LEU A 64 26.27 13.15 -14.13
CA LEU A 64 25.37 13.07 -15.28
C LEU A 64 26.09 13.23 -16.63
N GLU A 65 27.26 13.85 -16.67
CA GLU A 65 28.00 14.13 -17.92
C GLU A 65 29.08 13.08 -18.25
N GLN A 66 29.28 12.07 -17.40
CA GLN A 66 30.19 10.98 -17.75
C GLN A 66 29.43 9.85 -18.48
N PRO A 67 29.89 9.40 -19.66
CA PRO A 67 29.39 8.18 -20.29
C PRO A 67 29.96 6.96 -19.54
N GLN A 68 29.53 6.76 -18.29
CA GLN A 68 29.79 5.52 -17.59
C GLN A 68 28.65 4.56 -17.94
N GLU A 69 28.98 3.38 -18.46
CA GLU A 69 28.01 2.30 -18.62
C GLU A 69 27.42 1.93 -17.26
N THR A 70 26.29 2.54 -16.93
CA THR A 70 25.54 2.29 -15.70
C THR A 70 24.92 0.89 -15.77
N THR A 71 25.71 -0.11 -15.43
CA THR A 71 25.23 -1.47 -15.20
C THR A 71 24.58 -1.54 -13.82
N LEU A 72 23.33 -1.09 -13.75
CA LEU A 72 22.50 -1.27 -12.55
C LEU A 72 22.33 -2.78 -12.28
N PRO A 73 22.42 -3.26 -11.03
CA PRO A 73 22.41 -4.69 -10.69
C PRO A 73 21.11 -5.42 -11.07
N PHE A 74 20.02 -4.68 -11.32
CA PHE A 74 18.72 -5.22 -11.72
C PHE A 74 18.51 -5.31 -13.24
N PHE A 75 19.35 -4.66 -14.05
CA PHE A 75 19.27 -4.72 -15.52
C PHE A 75 20.27 -5.76 -16.06
N LYS A 76 20.01 -7.04 -15.80
CA LYS A 76 20.58 -8.15 -16.58
C LYS A 76 19.52 -8.77 -17.47
N PHE A 77 18.87 -7.96 -18.32
CA PHE A 77 18.00 -8.51 -19.35
C PHE A 77 18.87 -8.98 -20.52
N ARG A 78 19.21 -10.27 -20.45
CA ARG A 78 19.76 -11.15 -21.49
C ARG A 78 19.79 -10.53 -22.91
N ALA A 79 20.88 -9.86 -23.25
CA ALA A 79 21.13 -9.32 -24.59
C ALA A 79 22.28 -10.06 -25.28
N ASP A 80 22.20 -11.40 -25.33
CA ASP A 80 23.05 -12.21 -26.21
C ASP A 80 22.19 -13.20 -26.98
N LYS A 81 21.60 -12.72 -28.07
CA LYS A 81 21.45 -13.53 -29.27
C LYS A 81 21.72 -12.62 -30.47
N GLN A 82 22.96 -12.71 -30.94
CA GLN A 82 23.49 -12.04 -32.11
C GLN A 82 22.48 -11.97 -33.26
N MET A 83 22.23 -10.75 -33.74
CA MET A 83 21.73 -10.54 -35.08
C MET A 83 22.95 -10.43 -35.98
N ASP A 84 23.33 -11.54 -36.61
CA ASP A 84 24.25 -11.52 -37.74
C ASP A 84 23.59 -10.75 -38.88
N ASN A 85 23.95 -9.46 -38.99
CA ASN A 85 23.70 -8.64 -40.16
C ASN A 85 24.52 -9.17 -41.34
N ALA A 86 24.10 -10.30 -41.91
CA ALA A 86 24.66 -10.79 -43.15
C ALA A 86 23.57 -11.48 -43.98
N ARG A 87 23.13 -10.75 -45.03
CA ARG A 87 22.35 -11.23 -46.19
C ARG A 87 20.84 -11.33 -46.01
N MET A 88 20.15 -10.19 -45.95
CA MET A 88 18.87 -10.08 -46.64
C MET A 88 19.11 -9.41 -47.99
N LYS A 89 19.33 -10.23 -49.03
CA LYS A 89 19.15 -9.78 -50.42
C LYS A 89 17.69 -9.38 -50.56
N LEU A 90 17.44 -8.16 -51.04
CA LEU A 90 16.12 -7.72 -51.48
C LEU A 90 15.92 -8.21 -52.93
N PRO A 91 15.03 -9.18 -53.22
CA PRO A 91 14.43 -9.25 -54.53
C PRO A 91 13.22 -8.31 -54.54
N GLY A 92 13.31 -7.28 -55.37
CA GLY A 92 12.10 -6.59 -55.82
C GLY A 92 11.27 -7.55 -56.67
N HIS A 93 9.95 -7.38 -56.61
CA HIS A 93 9.18 -7.29 -57.85
C HIS A 93 7.86 -6.56 -57.59
N LEU A 94 7.64 -5.54 -58.41
CA LEU A 94 6.35 -4.96 -58.75
C LEU A 94 5.44 -6.07 -59.30
N TYR A 95 4.21 -6.16 -58.81
CA TYR A 95 2.95 -5.88 -59.50
C TYR A 95 1.78 -6.05 -58.53
#